data_AF-A0A2S2QNL0-F1
#
_entry.id   AF-A0A2S2QNL0-F1
#
_cell.length_a   1.000
_cell.length_b   1.000
_cell.length_c   1.000
_cell.angle_alpha   90.00
_cell.angle_beta   90.00
_cell.angle_gamma   90.00
#
_symmetry.space_group_name_H-M   'P 1'
#
loop_
_entity.id
_entity.type
_entity.pdbx_description
1 polymer ?
#
loop_
_entity_poly.entity_id
_entity_poly.type
_entity_poly.pdbx_seq_one_letter_code
_entity_poly.pdbx_strand_id
1 'polypeptide(L)'
;MEEYINHLPSVHDLLDQHHVHMDVAFFLARPMFNHSINTRFDVLRKADPNAKKSLPVRQTKYAEAHKEVMSSIVKSVVPLHPEKVWEDVSPGFLVTFWSLTLYDLCVPNEAYKREINKLKAQSTAMGDSKQASTKVKKEQERLGSIIAKLNDEKKKQQEHVEKIFFMLNQEKDSWFLSRSAKAAKNETITQFLQLCLFPRCIFTHTDAMYCAKFVQTLHSLKTANFSTLLCYDRLFCDITYSVTLCTENEAHRYGIFLNEMLKNVTRWHSTKDIFEKECATYPGFVTKCKNSDQFVQSSNDHVGYENFRHVCHKWHYKITKAMMVCLESKDYVQIRNSLIILIKIVNHFPVLAKLATLIEKKVEKVREDEKDKRQDLYTLATSYCGLLKGRASQFLKDSDFHQVTEKVSQVKNIVDNKSEVTKNNQSIKKKEDQVPEAKTPPLPVVNAINGTSVTEWVEAEK
;
A
#
# COMPACT_ATOMS: atom_id res chain seq x y z
N MET A 1 33.70 -3.64 6.30
CA MET A 1 32.96 -3.57 5.03
C MET A 1 33.67 -4.34 3.95
N GLU A 2 34.98 -4.15 3.75
CA GLU A 2 35.79 -4.96 2.82
C GLU A 2 35.72 -6.45 3.13
N GLU A 3 35.81 -6.84 4.40
CA GLU A 3 35.63 -8.24 4.81
C GLU A 3 34.26 -8.80 4.38
N TYR A 4 33.17 -8.05 4.57
CA TYR A 4 31.83 -8.46 4.15
C TYR A 4 31.71 -8.64 2.63
N ILE A 5 32.31 -7.72 1.86
CA ILE A 5 32.34 -7.78 0.39
C ILE A 5 33.14 -8.98 -0.10
N ASN A 6 34.24 -9.33 0.59
CA ASN A 6 35.10 -10.44 0.19
C ASN A 6 34.52 -11.83 0.54
N HIS A 7 33.59 -11.91 1.50
CA HIS A 7 32.99 -13.18 1.94
C HIS A 7 31.65 -13.51 1.28
N LEU A 8 30.98 -12.54 0.63
CA LEU A 8 29.70 -12.77 -0.02
C LEU A 8 29.83 -12.77 -1.54
N PRO A 9 29.16 -13.71 -2.25
CA PRO A 9 29.07 -13.69 -3.70
C PRO A 9 28.41 -12.39 -4.18
N SER A 10 28.68 -12.02 -5.44
CA SER A 10 28.00 -10.88 -6.04
C SER A 10 26.50 -11.14 -6.14
N VAL A 11 25.70 -10.07 -6.22
CA VAL A 11 24.23 -10.23 -6.42
C VAL A 11 23.92 -11.00 -7.70
N HIS A 12 24.77 -10.89 -8.73
CA HIS A 12 24.62 -11.64 -9.97
C HIS A 12 24.81 -13.13 -9.72
N ASP A 13 25.87 -13.53 -9.03
CA ASP A 13 26.14 -14.95 -8.73
C ASP A 13 25.06 -15.54 -7.83
N LEU A 14 24.57 -14.77 -6.85
CA LEU A 14 23.46 -15.20 -5.98
C LEU A 14 22.19 -15.50 -6.80
N LEU A 15 21.84 -14.64 -7.76
CA LEU A 15 20.62 -14.78 -8.55
C LEU A 15 20.75 -15.84 -9.65
N ASP A 16 21.88 -15.85 -10.36
CA ASP A 16 22.08 -16.66 -11.56
C ASP A 16 22.62 -18.06 -11.24
N GLN A 17 23.70 -18.16 -10.45
CA GLN A 17 24.38 -19.44 -10.19
C GLN A 17 23.78 -20.20 -9.01
N HIS A 18 23.37 -19.46 -7.97
CA HIS A 18 22.85 -20.06 -6.73
C HIS A 18 21.32 -20.05 -6.65
N HIS A 19 20.64 -19.42 -7.62
CA HIS A 19 19.18 -19.32 -7.68
C HIS A 19 18.54 -18.82 -6.37
N VAL A 20 19.25 -17.95 -5.64
CA VAL A 20 18.75 -17.32 -4.42
C VAL A 20 17.62 -16.38 -4.81
N HIS A 21 16.53 -16.43 -4.04
CA HIS A 21 15.37 -15.59 -4.29
C HIS A 21 15.72 -14.10 -4.16
N MET A 22 15.07 -13.25 -4.96
CA MET A 22 15.47 -11.86 -5.16
C MET A 22 15.44 -11.03 -3.87
N ASP A 23 14.45 -11.28 -3.01
CA ASP A 23 14.34 -10.65 -1.70
C ASP A 23 15.57 -10.89 -0.82
N VAL A 24 16.04 -12.14 -0.74
CA VAL A 24 17.23 -12.53 0.04
C VAL A 24 18.51 -12.01 -0.62
N ALA A 25 18.65 -12.18 -1.94
CA ALA A 25 19.84 -11.74 -2.66
C ALA A 25 20.06 -10.23 -2.53
N PHE A 26 19.02 -9.42 -2.74
CA PHE A 26 19.13 -7.97 -2.57
C PHE A 26 19.26 -7.57 -1.09
N PHE A 27 18.62 -8.28 -0.15
CA PHE A 27 18.81 -8.01 1.27
C PHE A 27 20.28 -8.11 1.69
N LEU A 28 20.99 -9.14 1.21
CA LEU A 28 22.42 -9.34 1.46
C LEU A 28 23.29 -8.34 0.69
N ALA A 29 22.91 -7.95 -0.53
CA ALA A 29 23.73 -7.09 -1.38
C ALA A 29 23.60 -5.59 -1.08
N ARG A 30 22.50 -5.13 -0.46
CA ARG A 30 22.24 -3.71 -0.13
C ARG A 30 23.41 -2.97 0.55
N PRO A 31 24.05 -3.52 1.60
CA PRO A 31 25.21 -2.87 2.23
C PRO A 31 26.37 -2.67 1.24
N MET A 32 26.57 -3.62 0.31
CA MET A 32 27.61 -3.54 -0.71
C MET A 32 27.31 -2.43 -1.71
N PHE A 33 26.05 -2.33 -2.18
CA PHE A 33 25.64 -1.24 -3.07
C PHE A 33 25.85 0.12 -2.42
N ASN A 34 25.38 0.29 -1.17
CA ASN A 34 25.54 1.54 -0.43
C ASN A 34 27.01 1.92 -0.25
N HIS A 35 27.87 0.95 0.03
CA HIS A 35 29.30 1.20 0.13
C HIS A 35 29.88 1.65 -1.22
N SER A 36 29.64 0.89 -2.30
CA SER A 36 30.15 1.20 -3.64
C SER A 36 29.67 2.55 -4.16
N ILE A 37 28.39 2.89 -3.96
CA ILE A 37 27.82 4.19 -4.34
C ILE A 37 28.50 5.32 -3.57
N ASN A 38 28.66 5.19 -2.25
CA ASN A 38 29.29 6.24 -1.44
C ASN A 38 30.77 6.42 -1.77
N THR A 39 31.51 5.33 -1.96
CA THR A 39 32.91 5.37 -2.39
C THR A 39 33.05 6.09 -3.73
N ARG A 40 32.20 5.74 -4.70
CA ARG A 40 32.22 6.40 -6.02
C ARG A 40 31.80 7.86 -5.95
N PHE A 41 30.76 8.16 -5.17
CA PHE A 41 30.31 9.52 -4.91
C PHE A 41 31.41 10.39 -4.31
N ASP A 42 32.20 9.86 -3.37
CA ASP A 42 33.31 10.61 -2.78
C ASP A 42 34.42 10.93 -3.79
N VAL A 43 34.69 10.04 -4.74
CA VAL A 43 35.62 10.30 -5.85
C VAL A 43 35.09 11.45 -6.72
N LEU A 44 33.85 11.36 -7.19
CA LEU A 44 33.23 12.38 -8.04
C LEU A 44 33.11 13.73 -7.34
N ARG A 45 32.77 13.73 -6.05
CA ARG A 45 32.65 14.93 -5.22
C ARG A 45 34.01 15.60 -4.98
N LYS A 46 35.10 14.84 -4.85
CA LYS A 46 36.45 15.40 -4.67
C LYS A 46 37.03 15.95 -5.97
N ALA A 47 36.66 15.37 -7.11
CA ALA A 47 37.10 15.82 -8.43
C ALA A 47 36.50 17.17 -8.84
N ASP A 48 35.32 17.54 -8.32
CA ASP A 48 34.65 18.80 -8.63
C ASP A 48 34.77 19.83 -7.48
N PRO A 49 35.55 20.92 -7.66
CA PRO A 49 35.68 21.98 -6.66
C PRO A 49 34.36 22.64 -6.25
N ASN A 50 33.35 22.63 -7.12
CA ASN A 50 32.04 23.23 -6.90
C ASN A 50 31.10 22.35 -6.05
N ALA A 51 31.35 21.04 -5.97
CA ALA A 51 30.54 20.11 -5.17
C ALA A 51 30.62 20.37 -3.66
N LYS A 52 31.66 21.07 -3.20
CA LYS A 52 31.75 21.56 -1.81
C LYS A 52 30.85 22.76 -1.54
N LYS A 53 30.62 23.62 -2.53
CA LYS A 53 29.94 24.91 -2.39
C LYS A 53 28.44 24.85 -2.72
N SER A 54 28.02 23.90 -3.57
CA SER A 54 26.64 23.82 -4.08
C SER A 54 25.98 22.48 -3.77
N LEU A 55 24.82 22.53 -3.10
CA LEU A 55 24.01 21.35 -2.77
C LEU A 55 23.46 20.65 -4.03
N PRO A 56 22.88 21.37 -5.03
CA PRO A 56 22.45 20.74 -6.28
C PRO A 56 23.57 19.98 -7.01
N VAL A 57 24.78 20.55 -7.08
CA VAL A 57 25.93 19.88 -7.70
C VAL A 57 26.25 18.57 -6.98
N ARG A 58 26.22 18.59 -5.64
CA ARG A 58 26.43 17.40 -4.83
C ARG A 58 25.37 16.33 -5.07
N GLN A 59 24.11 16.72 -5.20
CA GLN A 59 23.01 15.80 -5.51
C GLN A 59 23.17 15.17 -6.91
N THR A 60 23.58 15.96 -7.91
CA THR A 60 23.91 15.45 -9.26
C THR A 60 25.06 14.45 -9.24
N LYS A 61 26.15 14.74 -8.52
CA LYS A 61 27.27 13.80 -8.39
C LYS A 61 26.88 12.50 -7.68
N TYR A 62 25.95 12.55 -6.73
CA TYR A 62 25.41 11.34 -6.11
C TYR A 62 24.58 10.52 -7.10
N ALA A 63 23.70 11.16 -7.88
CA ALA A 63 22.92 10.49 -8.91
C ALA A 63 23.80 9.86 -10.01
N GLU A 64 24.89 10.54 -10.40
CA GLU A 64 25.91 10.03 -11.33
C GLU A 64 26.58 8.76 -10.77
N ALA A 65 27.06 8.80 -9.51
CA ALA A 65 27.63 7.63 -8.84
C ALA A 65 26.64 6.47 -8.73
N HIS A 66 25.39 6.75 -8.37
CA HIS A 66 24.33 5.75 -8.29
C HIS A 66 24.14 5.06 -9.64
N LYS A 67 23.96 5.83 -10.71
CA LYS A 67 23.75 5.32 -12.06
C LYS A 67 24.92 4.45 -12.53
N GLU A 68 26.16 4.88 -12.32
CA GLU A 68 27.34 4.11 -12.71
C GLU A 68 27.39 2.75 -12.01
N VAL A 69 27.22 2.72 -10.67
CA VAL A 69 27.27 1.49 -9.88
C VAL A 69 26.08 0.57 -10.19
N MET A 70 24.87 1.11 -10.24
CA MET A 70 23.67 0.29 -10.45
C MET A 70 23.54 -0.21 -11.89
N SER A 71 24.19 0.42 -12.88
CA SER A 71 24.09 -0.01 -14.29
C SER A 71 24.56 -1.45 -14.53
N SER A 72 25.58 -1.93 -13.82
CA SER A 72 26.03 -3.32 -13.92
C SER A 72 25.00 -4.28 -13.31
N ILE A 73 24.39 -3.89 -12.19
CA ILE A 73 23.35 -4.66 -11.50
C ILE A 73 22.07 -4.74 -12.35
N VAL A 74 21.73 -3.65 -13.04
CA VAL A 74 20.60 -3.63 -13.98
C VAL A 74 20.84 -4.64 -15.10
N LYS A 75 22.05 -4.70 -15.67
CA LYS A 75 22.38 -5.69 -16.71
C LYS A 75 22.30 -7.13 -16.19
N SER A 76 22.68 -7.37 -14.93
CA SER A 76 22.65 -8.72 -14.36
C SER A 76 21.24 -9.25 -14.08
N VAL A 77 20.24 -8.38 -13.90
CA VAL A 77 18.85 -8.82 -13.65
C VAL A 77 18.03 -9.02 -14.92
N VAL A 78 18.42 -8.41 -16.05
CA VAL A 78 17.68 -8.52 -17.32
C VAL A 78 17.44 -9.98 -17.76
N PRO A 79 18.41 -10.90 -17.66
CA PRO A 79 18.19 -12.30 -18.06
C PRO A 79 17.23 -13.09 -17.17
N LEU A 80 16.90 -12.59 -15.97
CA LEU A 80 16.11 -13.32 -14.97
C LEU A 80 14.61 -13.35 -15.29
N HIS A 81 14.14 -12.47 -16.19
CA HIS A 81 12.74 -12.40 -16.58
C HIS A 81 12.58 -12.30 -18.10
N PRO A 82 11.45 -12.79 -18.66
CA PRO A 82 11.15 -12.64 -20.08
C PRO A 82 11.06 -11.18 -20.52
N GLU A 83 11.38 -10.91 -21.78
CA GLU A 83 11.35 -9.56 -22.37
C GLU A 83 10.00 -8.84 -22.16
N LYS A 84 8.89 -9.58 -22.22
CA LYS A 84 7.54 -9.05 -21.97
C LYS A 84 7.41 -8.35 -20.61
N VAL A 85 8.08 -8.84 -19.57
CA VAL A 85 8.07 -8.19 -18.24
C VAL A 85 8.71 -6.81 -18.31
N TRP A 86 9.79 -6.68 -19.09
CA TRP A 86 10.53 -5.44 -19.26
C TRP A 86 9.79 -4.39 -20.10
N GLU A 87 8.79 -4.81 -20.88
CA GLU A 87 7.86 -3.89 -21.54
C GLU A 87 6.89 -3.22 -20.57
N ASP A 88 6.62 -3.87 -19.43
CA ASP A 88 5.67 -3.40 -18.40
C ASP A 88 6.34 -2.63 -17.27
N VAL A 89 7.52 -3.08 -16.85
CA VAL A 89 8.30 -2.54 -15.74
C VAL A 89 9.76 -2.54 -16.13
N SER A 90 10.44 -1.39 -16.10
CA SER A 90 11.84 -1.36 -16.49
C SER A 90 12.75 -2.17 -15.52
N PRO A 91 13.84 -2.79 -16.01
CA PRO A 91 14.86 -3.39 -15.15
C PRO A 91 15.45 -2.40 -14.12
N GLY A 92 15.60 -1.14 -14.53
CA GLY A 92 16.06 -0.07 -13.64
C GLY A 92 15.12 0.16 -12.47
N PHE A 93 13.81 0.17 -12.71
CA PHE A 93 12.81 0.27 -11.63
C PHE A 93 12.91 -0.89 -10.65
N LEU A 94 13.03 -2.13 -11.16
CA LEU A 94 13.14 -3.31 -10.32
C LEU A 94 14.35 -3.22 -9.39
N VAL A 95 15.52 -2.87 -9.96
CA VAL A 95 16.76 -2.70 -9.19
C VAL A 95 16.64 -1.56 -8.18
N THR A 96 16.10 -0.41 -8.57
CA THR A 96 15.90 0.74 -7.66
C THR A 96 14.93 0.41 -6.51
N PHE A 97 13.85 -0.34 -6.78
CA PHE A 97 12.99 -0.83 -5.72
C PHE A 97 13.78 -1.73 -4.75
N TRP A 98 14.44 -2.77 -5.25
CA TRP A 98 15.08 -3.75 -4.39
C TRP A 98 16.35 -3.26 -3.68
N SER A 99 17.03 -2.24 -4.21
CA SER A 99 18.24 -1.65 -3.61
C SER A 99 17.95 -0.67 -2.46
N LEU A 100 16.81 0.01 -2.46
CA LEU A 100 16.48 1.00 -1.44
C LEU A 100 15.87 0.35 -0.19
N THR A 101 15.97 1.07 0.93
CA THR A 101 15.46 0.71 2.26
C THR A 101 14.58 1.82 2.82
N LEU A 102 13.91 1.59 3.96
CA LEU A 102 13.06 2.60 4.58
C LEU A 102 13.83 3.86 5.00
N TYR A 103 15.10 3.71 5.38
CA TYR A 103 16.00 4.82 5.75
C TYR A 103 16.18 5.82 4.60
N ASP A 104 16.14 5.35 3.37
CA ASP A 104 16.36 6.13 2.14
C ASP A 104 15.13 6.98 1.76
N LEU A 105 13.93 6.60 2.23
CA LEU A 105 12.66 7.21 1.81
C LEU A 105 12.01 8.09 2.87
N CYS A 106 12.40 7.97 4.14
CA CYS A 106 11.70 8.63 5.23
C CYS A 106 12.61 8.96 6.41
N VAL A 107 12.52 10.20 6.88
CA VAL A 107 13.07 10.61 8.17
C VAL A 107 11.97 10.50 9.24
N PRO A 108 12.16 9.72 10.32
CA PRO A 108 11.16 9.56 11.39
C PRO A 108 11.13 10.80 12.31
N ASN A 109 10.70 11.94 11.76
CA ASN A 109 10.70 13.25 12.42
C ASN A 109 10.01 13.24 13.80
N GLU A 110 8.85 12.60 13.90
CA GLU A 110 8.08 12.52 15.14
C GLU A 110 8.75 11.61 16.19
N ALA A 111 9.52 10.59 15.78
CA ALA A 111 10.29 9.77 16.71
C ALA A 111 11.45 10.57 17.32
N TYR A 112 12.22 11.28 16.49
CA TYR A 112 13.29 12.18 16.98
C TYR A 112 12.73 13.26 17.91
N LYS A 113 11.62 13.91 17.54
CA LYS A 113 10.98 14.94 18.38
C LYS A 113 10.58 14.38 19.75
N ARG A 114 9.93 13.21 19.79
CA ARG A 114 9.52 12.57 21.05
C ARG A 114 10.72 12.26 21.94
N GLU A 115 11.77 11.64 21.41
CA GLU A 115 12.94 11.27 22.23
C GLU A 115 13.73 12.50 22.68
N ILE A 116 13.91 13.50 21.81
CA ILE A 116 14.57 14.77 22.19
C ILE A 116 13.78 15.48 23.30
N ASN A 117 12.45 15.53 23.19
CA ASN A 117 11.62 16.18 24.21
C ASN A 117 11.66 15.42 25.55
N LYS A 118 11.70 14.09 25.52
CA LYS A 118 11.87 13.25 26.70
C LYS A 118 13.21 13.52 27.40
N LEU A 119 14.31 13.58 26.65
CA LEU A 119 15.64 13.88 27.19
C LEU A 119 15.73 15.31 27.73
N LYS A 120 15.10 16.28 27.06
CA LYS A 120 14.99 17.66 27.55
C LYS A 120 14.23 17.73 28.87
N ALA A 121 13.06 17.08 28.96
CA ALA A 121 12.27 17.04 30.18
C ALA A 121 13.05 16.39 31.34
N GLN A 122 13.77 15.30 31.06
CA GLN A 122 14.64 14.65 32.04
C GLN A 122 15.76 15.60 32.53
N SER A 123 16.40 16.33 31.61
CA SER A 123 17.46 17.29 31.95
C SER A 123 16.95 18.46 32.80
N THR A 124 15.74 18.96 32.52
CA THR A 124 15.10 20.04 33.29
C THR A 124 14.70 19.57 34.69
N ALA A 125 14.04 18.41 34.81
CA ALA A 125 13.62 17.86 36.10
C ALA A 125 14.80 17.60 37.07
N MET A 126 15.99 17.30 36.54
CA MET A 126 17.21 17.16 37.33
C MET A 126 17.77 18.51 37.85
N GLY A 127 17.52 19.61 37.13
CA GLY A 127 17.99 20.95 37.50
C GLY A 127 17.19 21.62 38.62
N ASP A 128 15.92 21.26 38.77
CA ASP A 128 15.02 21.81 39.79
C ASP A 128 15.24 21.21 41.19
N SER A 129 16.06 20.16 41.31
CA SER A 129 16.41 19.55 42.58
C SER A 129 17.41 20.43 43.33
N LYS A 130 17.06 20.91 44.53
CA LYS A 130 17.84 21.84 45.38
C LYS A 130 19.25 21.35 45.78
N GLN A 131 19.67 20.16 45.34
CA GLN A 131 21.04 19.67 45.45
C GLN A 131 21.73 19.68 44.08
N ALA A 132 22.26 20.85 43.69
CA ALA A 132 23.14 20.98 42.53
C ALA A 132 24.49 20.29 42.81
N SER A 133 24.54 18.97 42.67
CA SER A 133 25.77 18.18 42.81
C SER A 133 26.53 18.15 41.47
N THR A 134 27.86 17.98 41.54
CA THR A 134 28.70 17.75 40.35
C THR A 134 28.22 16.56 39.50
N LYS A 135 27.56 15.58 40.12
CA LYS A 135 26.95 14.44 39.42
C LYS A 135 25.76 14.86 38.55
N VAL A 136 24.90 15.76 39.03
CA VAL A 136 23.75 16.31 38.27
C VAL A 136 24.23 17.08 37.04
N LYS A 137 25.26 17.93 37.20
CA LYS A 137 25.83 18.69 36.08
C LYS A 137 26.43 17.77 35.00
N LYS A 138 27.20 16.75 35.39
CA LYS A 138 27.75 15.74 34.45
C LYS A 138 26.66 15.00 33.69
N GLU A 139 25.56 14.67 34.35
CA GLU A 139 24.44 13.97 33.71
C GLU A 139 23.69 14.88 32.73
N GLN A 140 23.48 16.16 33.06
CA GLN A 140 22.92 17.15 32.13
C GLN A 140 23.80 17.34 30.89
N GLU A 141 25.13 17.41 31.06
CA GLU A 141 26.09 17.46 29.94
C GLU A 141 26.01 16.20 29.06
N ARG A 142 25.87 15.02 29.68
CA ARG A 142 25.68 13.75 28.95
C ARG A 142 24.40 13.76 28.13
N LEU A 143 23.28 14.18 28.71
CA LEU A 143 21.99 14.31 28.02
C LEU A 143 22.07 15.33 26.87
N GLY A 144 22.72 16.47 27.10
CA GLY A 144 22.98 17.49 26.08
C GLY A 144 23.79 16.93 24.91
N SER A 145 24.81 16.12 25.17
CA SER A 145 25.59 15.43 24.13
C SER A 145 24.75 14.45 23.31
N ILE A 146 23.87 13.68 23.95
CA ILE A 146 22.96 12.75 23.26
C ILE A 146 21.97 13.52 22.39
N ILE A 147 21.40 14.61 22.89
CA ILE A 147 20.51 15.48 22.10
C ILE A 147 21.24 16.04 20.88
N ALA A 148 22.49 16.47 21.03
CA ALA A 148 23.30 16.95 19.91
C ALA A 148 23.53 15.85 18.87
N LYS A 149 23.87 14.63 19.31
CA LYS A 149 24.02 13.46 18.41
C LYS A 149 22.74 13.13 17.65
N LEU A 150 21.58 13.12 18.32
CA LEU A 150 20.29 12.85 17.68
C LEU A 150 19.93 13.91 16.64
N ASN A 151 20.23 15.19 16.90
CA ASN A 151 20.01 16.26 15.92
C ASN A 151 20.95 16.14 14.72
N ASP A 152 22.22 15.78 14.94
CA ASP A 152 23.19 15.54 13.86
C ASP A 152 22.79 14.33 13.01
N GLU A 153 22.40 13.22 13.63
CA GLU A 153 21.89 12.02 12.94
C GLU A 153 20.65 12.34 12.10
N LYS A 154 19.68 13.04 12.69
CA LYS A 154 18.47 13.50 11.98
C LYS A 154 18.83 14.35 10.77
N LYS A 155 19.77 15.28 10.91
CA LYS A 155 20.21 16.16 9.82
C LYS A 155 20.89 15.36 8.71
N LYS A 156 21.79 14.44 9.05
CA LYS A 156 22.46 13.55 8.08
C LYS A 156 21.46 12.70 7.32
N GLN A 157 20.47 12.14 8.01
CA GLN A 157 19.41 11.36 7.36
C GLN A 157 18.54 12.24 6.44
N GLN A 158 18.22 13.46 6.85
CA GLN A 158 17.47 14.41 6.02
C GLN A 158 18.22 14.74 4.72
N GLU A 159 19.51 15.07 4.80
CA GLU A 159 20.36 15.30 3.63
C GLU A 159 20.48 14.04 2.75
N HIS A 160 20.50 12.86 3.37
CA HIS A 160 20.50 11.59 2.64
C HIS A 160 19.22 11.38 1.83
N VAL A 161 18.07 11.49 2.48
CA VAL A 161 16.75 11.35 1.84
C VAL A 161 16.60 12.36 0.70
N GLU A 162 17.04 13.60 0.88
CA GLU A 162 17.01 14.62 -0.19
C GLU A 162 17.82 14.23 -1.43
N LYS A 163 19.02 13.63 -1.25
CA LYS A 163 19.81 13.11 -2.39
C LYS A 163 19.10 11.96 -3.09
N ILE A 164 18.49 11.05 -2.34
CA ILE A 164 17.74 9.91 -2.89
C ILE A 164 16.54 10.42 -3.69
N PHE A 165 15.74 11.33 -3.13
CA PHE A 165 14.61 11.92 -3.85
C PHE A 165 15.04 12.67 -5.11
N PHE A 166 16.17 13.37 -5.08
CA PHE A 166 16.72 14.01 -6.28
C PHE A 166 17.06 12.99 -7.38
N MET A 167 17.69 11.87 -7.02
CA MET A 167 17.97 10.76 -7.95
C MET A 167 16.68 10.14 -8.49
N LEU A 168 15.73 9.79 -7.62
CA LEU A 168 14.46 9.20 -8.00
C LEU A 168 13.66 10.10 -8.96
N ASN A 169 13.73 11.41 -8.78
CA ASN A 169 13.05 12.37 -9.64
C ASN A 169 13.64 12.43 -11.06
N GLN A 170 14.90 12.03 -11.26
CA GLN A 170 15.50 11.90 -12.60
C GLN A 170 15.11 10.58 -13.28
N GLU A 171 14.95 9.49 -12.51
CA GLU A 171 14.67 8.17 -13.08
C GLU A 171 13.18 7.91 -13.29
N LYS A 172 12.30 8.57 -12.52
CA LYS A 172 10.86 8.25 -12.43
C LYS A 172 10.13 8.11 -13.76
N ASP A 173 10.50 8.90 -14.77
CA ASP A 173 9.77 8.93 -16.05
C ASP A 173 10.17 7.78 -16.98
N SER A 174 11.24 7.06 -16.66
CA SER A 174 11.72 5.89 -17.41
C SER A 174 11.23 4.56 -16.87
N TRP A 175 10.61 4.54 -15.68
CA TRP A 175 10.31 3.29 -14.98
C TRP A 175 9.18 2.47 -15.59
N PHE A 176 8.17 3.16 -16.14
CA PHE A 176 6.97 2.54 -16.71
C PHE A 176 6.75 3.10 -18.11
N LEU A 177 6.79 2.23 -19.12
CA LEU A 177 6.68 2.63 -20.51
C LEU A 177 5.23 3.00 -20.86
N SER A 178 5.08 4.08 -21.63
CA SER A 178 3.76 4.52 -22.12
C SER A 178 3.32 3.60 -23.25
N ARG A 179 2.44 2.66 -22.96
CA ARG A 179 1.70 1.90 -23.97
C ARG A 179 0.28 2.45 -24.04
N SER A 180 -0.24 2.63 -25.26
CA SER A 180 -1.52 3.29 -25.53
C SER A 180 -2.76 2.49 -25.08
N ALA A 181 -2.58 1.28 -24.52
CA ALA A 181 -3.69 0.40 -24.14
C ALA A 181 -3.95 0.40 -22.63
N LYS A 182 -5.23 0.48 -22.23
CA LYS A 182 -5.69 0.26 -20.85
C LYS A 182 -5.23 -1.09 -20.27
N ALA A 183 -5.08 -2.11 -21.12
CA ALA A 183 -4.53 -3.41 -20.74
C ALA A 183 -3.08 -3.29 -20.20
N ALA A 184 -2.26 -2.44 -20.81
CA ALA A 184 -0.86 -2.28 -20.40
C ALA A 184 -0.71 -1.73 -18.97
N LYS A 185 -1.59 -0.82 -18.53
CA LYS A 185 -1.56 -0.34 -17.13
C LYS A 185 -1.90 -1.43 -16.12
N ASN A 186 -2.82 -2.34 -16.47
CA ASN A 186 -3.14 -3.48 -15.60
C ASN A 186 -1.97 -4.46 -15.51
N GLU A 187 -1.29 -4.71 -16.62
CA GLU A 187 -0.10 -5.56 -16.65
C GLU A 187 1.05 -4.92 -15.86
N THR A 188 1.38 -3.64 -16.08
CA THR A 188 2.36 -2.90 -15.27
C THR A 188 2.11 -3.01 -13.77
N ILE A 189 0.87 -2.77 -13.32
CA ILE A 189 0.54 -2.90 -11.89
C ILE A 189 0.65 -4.35 -11.44
N THR A 190 0.19 -5.32 -12.24
CA THR A 190 0.30 -6.75 -11.89
C THR A 190 1.77 -7.17 -11.74
N GLN A 191 2.65 -6.79 -12.67
CA GLN A 191 4.08 -7.06 -12.58
C GLN A 191 4.72 -6.38 -11.36
N PHE A 192 4.37 -5.12 -11.07
CA PHE A 192 4.87 -4.44 -9.88
C PHE A 192 4.43 -5.12 -8.58
N LEU A 193 3.16 -5.53 -8.49
CA LEU A 193 2.66 -6.24 -7.31
C LEU A 193 3.37 -7.60 -7.13
N GLN A 194 3.52 -8.36 -8.21
CA GLN A 194 4.07 -9.71 -8.19
C GLN A 194 5.59 -9.74 -7.97
N LEU A 195 6.35 -8.90 -8.68
CA LEU A 195 7.81 -8.92 -8.66
C LEU A 195 8.42 -8.08 -7.53
N CYS A 196 7.66 -7.13 -6.97
CA CYS A 196 8.17 -6.19 -5.97
C CYS A 196 7.37 -6.22 -4.68
N LEU A 197 6.11 -5.80 -4.69
CA LEU A 197 5.39 -5.51 -3.44
C LEU A 197 5.09 -6.78 -2.62
N PHE A 198 4.49 -7.81 -3.21
CA PHE A 198 4.06 -8.98 -2.46
C PHE A 198 5.22 -9.77 -1.85
N PRO A 199 6.32 -10.09 -2.58
CA PRO A 199 7.44 -10.80 -1.98
C PRO A 199 8.09 -9.99 -0.86
N ARG A 200 8.18 -8.67 -1.01
CA ARG A 200 8.89 -7.82 -0.06
C ARG A 200 8.07 -7.46 1.17
N CYS A 201 6.76 -7.23 1.04
CA CYS A 201 5.94 -6.76 2.17
C CYS A 201 5.74 -7.81 3.27
N ILE A 202 5.98 -9.09 2.95
CA ILE A 202 5.93 -10.20 3.90
C ILE A 202 7.31 -10.61 4.44
N PHE A 203 8.40 -10.01 3.96
CA PHE A 203 9.77 -10.42 4.31
C PHE A 203 10.20 -9.99 5.72
N THR A 204 10.07 -8.70 6.05
CA THR A 204 10.31 -8.16 7.40
C THR A 204 9.31 -7.06 7.75
N HIS A 205 9.19 -6.72 9.04
CA HIS A 205 8.34 -5.60 9.47
C HIS A 205 8.79 -4.26 8.85
N THR A 206 10.10 -4.04 8.71
CA THR A 206 10.64 -2.83 8.09
C THR A 206 10.36 -2.80 6.58
N ASP A 207 10.41 -3.96 5.92
CA ASP A 207 10.09 -4.07 4.49
C ASP A 207 8.61 -3.86 4.20
N ALA A 208 7.70 -4.28 5.09
CA ALA A 208 6.27 -3.96 5.00
C ALA A 208 6.03 -2.44 4.98
N MET A 209 6.68 -1.72 5.90
CA MET A 209 6.62 -0.25 5.97
C MET A 209 7.28 0.41 4.76
N TYR A 210 8.42 -0.13 4.30
CA TYR A 210 9.09 0.33 3.10
C TYR A 210 8.19 0.21 1.88
N CYS A 211 7.51 -0.92 1.68
CA CYS A 211 6.65 -1.15 0.52
C CYS A 211 5.53 -0.10 0.45
N ALA A 212 4.84 0.14 1.57
CA ALA A 212 3.81 1.17 1.64
C ALA A 212 4.39 2.57 1.38
N LYS A 213 5.57 2.86 1.95
CA LYS A 213 6.25 4.14 1.76
C LYS A 213 6.70 4.34 0.32
N PHE A 214 7.19 3.30 -0.35
CA PHE A 214 7.63 3.37 -1.74
C PHE A 214 6.46 3.62 -2.68
N VAL A 215 5.31 2.96 -2.48
CA VAL A 215 4.08 3.27 -3.24
C VAL A 215 3.67 4.73 -3.06
N GLN A 216 3.72 5.24 -1.82
CA GLN A 216 3.49 6.65 -1.56
C GLN A 216 4.51 7.56 -2.26
N THR A 217 5.79 7.17 -2.28
CA THR A 217 6.86 7.92 -2.97
C THR A 217 6.60 7.98 -4.48
N LEU A 218 6.24 6.86 -5.13
CA LEU A 218 5.88 6.86 -6.56
C LEU A 218 4.72 7.81 -6.86
N HIS A 219 3.71 7.78 -5.99
CA HIS A 219 2.60 8.72 -6.09
C HIS A 219 3.08 10.17 -5.93
N SER A 220 3.78 10.49 -4.84
CA SER A 220 4.27 11.84 -4.54
C SER A 220 5.21 12.42 -5.62
N LEU A 221 6.01 11.56 -6.27
CA LEU A 221 6.91 11.96 -7.36
C LEU A 221 6.19 12.22 -8.68
N LYS A 222 4.88 11.94 -8.78
CA LYS A 222 4.12 12.01 -10.04
C LYS A 222 4.77 11.16 -11.12
N THR A 223 5.17 9.93 -10.76
CA THR A 223 5.79 8.97 -11.67
C THR A 223 4.89 8.75 -12.90
N ALA A 224 5.46 8.93 -14.10
CA ALA A 224 4.73 8.75 -15.34
C ALA A 224 4.18 7.31 -15.46
N ASN A 225 2.98 7.18 -16.04
CA ASN A 225 2.29 5.91 -16.31
C ASN A 225 1.95 5.02 -15.10
N PHE A 226 2.39 5.36 -13.88
CA PHE A 226 2.00 4.66 -12.67
C PHE A 226 0.59 5.05 -12.21
N SER A 227 -0.36 4.11 -12.26
CA SER A 227 -1.70 4.34 -11.73
C SER A 227 -1.78 4.00 -10.24
N THR A 228 -1.67 5.03 -9.40
CA THR A 228 -1.86 4.89 -7.94
C THR A 228 -3.22 4.28 -7.63
N LEU A 229 -4.30 4.77 -8.25
CA LEU A 229 -5.65 4.27 -7.98
C LEU A 229 -5.78 2.78 -8.27
N LEU A 230 -5.26 2.31 -9.42
CA LEU A 230 -5.32 0.91 -9.81
C LEU A 230 -4.45 0.02 -8.91
N CYS A 231 -3.28 0.51 -8.48
CA CYS A 231 -2.43 -0.19 -7.52
C CYS A 231 -3.18 -0.47 -6.21
N TYR A 232 -3.81 0.56 -5.64
CA TYR A 232 -4.64 0.43 -4.44
C TYR A 232 -5.86 -0.47 -4.69
N ASP A 233 -6.48 -0.38 -5.87
CA ASP A 233 -7.65 -1.19 -6.22
C ASP A 233 -7.34 -2.69 -6.21
N ARG A 234 -6.24 -3.09 -6.86
CA ARG A 234 -5.79 -4.49 -6.92
C ARG A 234 -5.37 -5.00 -5.55
N LEU A 235 -4.72 -4.17 -4.74
CA LEU A 235 -4.32 -4.52 -3.39
C LEU A 235 -5.52 -4.78 -2.46
N PHE A 236 -6.56 -3.96 -2.51
CA PHE A 236 -7.71 -4.08 -1.61
C PHE A 236 -8.83 -5.00 -2.11
N CYS A 237 -8.92 -5.25 -3.42
CA CYS A 237 -9.93 -6.15 -3.97
C CYS A 237 -9.57 -7.63 -3.80
N ASP A 238 -8.28 -7.98 -3.76
CA ASP A 238 -7.80 -9.37 -3.87
C ASP A 238 -7.10 -9.87 -2.58
N ILE A 239 -7.44 -9.31 -1.42
CA ILE A 239 -6.81 -9.62 -0.13
C ILE A 239 -6.92 -11.10 0.27
N THR A 240 -8.02 -11.77 -0.10
CA THR A 240 -8.28 -13.16 0.28
C THR A 240 -7.11 -14.08 -0.06
N TYR A 241 -6.52 -13.94 -1.27
CA TYR A 241 -5.40 -14.79 -1.68
C TYR A 241 -4.16 -14.58 -0.81
N SER A 242 -3.84 -13.31 -0.48
CA SER A 242 -2.73 -13.00 0.41
C SER A 242 -2.95 -13.56 1.81
N VAL A 243 -4.17 -13.47 2.35
CA VAL A 243 -4.51 -14.04 3.68
C VAL A 243 -4.32 -15.56 3.70
N THR A 244 -4.75 -16.24 2.64
CA THR A 244 -4.70 -17.71 2.55
C THR A 244 -3.28 -18.25 2.35
N LEU A 245 -2.42 -17.55 1.61
CA LEU A 245 -1.06 -18.01 1.29
C LEU A 245 -0.02 -17.69 2.38
N CYS A 246 -0.26 -16.67 3.19
CA CYS A 246 0.69 -16.26 4.22
C CYS A 246 0.75 -17.26 5.39
N THR A 247 1.94 -17.45 5.93
CA THR A 247 2.12 -17.90 7.31
C THR A 247 1.63 -16.82 8.30
N GLU A 248 1.49 -17.17 9.58
CA GLU A 248 1.03 -16.24 10.62
C GLU A 248 1.92 -14.98 10.74
N ASN A 249 3.24 -15.16 10.64
CA ASN A 249 4.20 -14.06 10.72
C ASN A 249 4.14 -13.17 9.47
N GLU A 250 3.91 -13.76 8.30
CA GLU A 250 3.74 -13.03 7.05
C GLU A 250 2.42 -12.25 7.06
N ALA A 251 1.32 -12.85 7.56
CA ALA A 251 0.03 -12.17 7.72
C ALA A 251 0.15 -10.98 8.67
N HIS A 252 0.96 -11.09 9.74
CA HIS A 252 1.26 -9.97 10.62
C HIS A 252 1.98 -8.83 9.89
N ARG A 253 2.99 -9.13 9.07
CA ARG A 253 3.74 -8.12 8.28
C ARG A 253 2.86 -7.51 7.18
N TYR A 254 2.08 -8.33 6.49
CA TYR A 254 1.11 -7.89 5.51
C TYR A 254 0.04 -6.98 6.13
N GLY A 255 -0.44 -7.27 7.34
CA GLY A 255 -1.34 -6.40 8.09
C GLY A 255 -0.75 -5.02 8.40
N ILE A 256 0.55 -4.94 8.67
CA ILE A 256 1.26 -3.65 8.84
C ILE A 256 1.29 -2.88 7.51
N PHE A 257 1.64 -3.57 6.41
CA PHE A 257 1.62 -2.98 5.07
C PHE A 257 0.23 -2.43 4.71
N LEU A 258 -0.82 -3.23 4.88
CA LEU A 258 -2.21 -2.80 4.64
C LEU A 258 -2.62 -1.60 5.50
N ASN A 259 -2.21 -1.58 6.78
CA ASN A 259 -2.51 -0.48 7.68
C ASN A 259 -1.91 0.85 7.17
N GLU A 260 -0.65 0.85 6.73
CA GLU A 260 -0.04 2.06 6.17
C GLU A 260 -0.64 2.45 4.81
N MET A 261 -1.05 1.49 3.99
CA MET A 261 -1.78 1.77 2.75
C MET A 261 -3.13 2.44 3.06
N LEU A 262 -3.91 1.88 3.98
CA LEU A 262 -5.20 2.42 4.40
C LEU A 262 -5.06 3.81 5.00
N LYS A 263 -4.03 4.06 5.80
CA LYS A 263 -3.73 5.38 6.38
C LYS A 263 -3.60 6.48 5.32
N ASN A 264 -2.94 6.20 4.18
CA ASN A 264 -2.86 7.15 3.07
C ASN A 264 -4.24 7.43 2.47
N VAL A 265 -5.04 6.37 2.26
CA VAL A 265 -6.41 6.51 1.75
C VAL A 265 -7.30 7.30 2.69
N THR A 266 -7.23 7.03 4.00
CA THR A 266 -7.96 7.79 5.03
C THR A 266 -7.56 9.26 5.01
N ARG A 267 -6.27 9.57 4.84
CA ARG A 267 -5.79 10.96 4.73
C ARG A 267 -6.39 11.66 3.51
N TRP A 268 -6.32 11.04 2.33
CA TRP A 268 -6.88 11.61 1.10
C TRP A 268 -8.41 11.71 1.13
N HIS A 269 -9.09 10.83 1.88
CA HIS A 269 -10.54 10.85 2.07
C HIS A 269 -11.00 11.90 3.10
N SER A 270 -10.14 12.32 4.02
CA SER A 270 -10.55 13.15 5.16
C SER A 270 -11.08 14.53 4.79
N THR A 271 -10.43 15.21 3.84
CA THR A 271 -10.85 16.54 3.37
C THR A 271 -10.58 16.70 1.89
N LYS A 272 -11.44 17.49 1.24
CA LYS A 272 -11.31 17.84 -0.18
C LYS A 272 -9.99 18.57 -0.47
N ASP A 273 -9.57 19.47 0.43
CA ASP A 273 -8.33 20.24 0.26
C ASP A 273 -7.08 19.34 0.21
N ILE A 274 -7.03 18.30 1.05
CA ILE A 274 -5.92 17.34 1.03
C ILE A 274 -5.93 16.56 -0.28
N PHE A 275 -7.10 16.10 -0.72
CA PHE A 275 -7.25 15.39 -1.99
C PHE A 275 -6.82 16.24 -3.20
N GLU A 276 -7.24 17.50 -3.25
CA GLU A 276 -6.90 18.40 -4.36
C GLU A 276 -5.39 18.68 -4.42
N LYS A 277 -4.77 18.87 -3.25
CA LYS A 277 -3.33 19.12 -3.13
C LYS A 277 -2.48 17.89 -3.45
N GLU A 278 -2.89 16.71 -2.97
CA GLU A 278 -2.06 15.51 -3.00
C GLU A 278 -2.43 14.54 -4.14
N CYS A 279 -3.64 14.59 -4.71
CA CYS A 279 -4.12 13.57 -5.66
C CYS A 279 -4.71 14.12 -6.96
N ALA A 280 -5.55 15.16 -6.93
CA ALA A 280 -6.38 15.54 -8.07
C ALA A 280 -5.61 15.86 -9.36
N THR A 281 -4.38 16.37 -9.25
CA THR A 281 -3.51 16.72 -10.39
C THR A 281 -2.42 15.69 -10.67
N TYR A 282 -2.48 14.52 -10.02
CA TYR A 282 -1.42 13.52 -10.08
C TYR A 282 -1.74 12.49 -11.16
N PRO A 283 -0.74 12.03 -11.94
CA PRO A 283 -0.96 11.10 -13.05
C PRO A 283 -1.59 9.77 -12.60
N GLY A 284 -1.38 9.40 -11.34
CA GLY A 284 -1.96 8.20 -10.73
C GLY A 284 -3.49 8.21 -10.55
N PHE A 285 -4.13 9.37 -10.71
CA PHE A 285 -5.57 9.60 -10.55
C PHE A 285 -6.27 9.96 -11.87
N VAL A 286 -5.64 9.70 -13.01
CA VAL A 286 -6.25 9.89 -14.35
C VAL A 286 -7.07 8.66 -14.74
N THR A 287 -8.34 8.89 -15.11
CA THR A 287 -9.32 7.84 -15.48
C THR A 287 -9.31 7.46 -16.96
N LYS A 288 -8.93 8.38 -17.84
CA LYS A 288 -8.87 8.17 -19.30
C LYS A 288 -7.51 8.58 -19.84
N CYS A 289 -6.82 7.65 -20.49
CA CYS A 289 -5.70 7.97 -21.37
C CYS A 289 -6.25 8.14 -22.77
N LYS A 290 -6.09 9.35 -23.34
CA LYS A 290 -6.29 9.54 -24.78
C LYS A 290 -5.02 9.13 -25.51
N ASN A 291 -5.18 8.45 -26.64
CA ASN A 291 -4.12 8.19 -27.61
C ASN A 291 -3.89 9.47 -28.43
N SER A 292 -2.84 10.25 -28.14
CA SER A 292 -2.16 11.15 -29.10
C SER A 292 -1.21 12.10 -28.37
N ASP A 293 -0.11 12.45 -29.03
CA ASP A 293 0.95 13.43 -28.68
C ASP A 293 0.50 14.88 -28.44
N GLN A 294 -0.65 15.10 -27.80
CA GLN A 294 -1.09 16.42 -27.37
C GLN A 294 -1.23 16.43 -25.85
N PHE A 295 -0.25 17.06 -25.22
CA PHE A 295 -0.11 17.30 -23.78
C PHE A 295 -1.14 18.32 -23.25
N VAL A 296 -2.41 18.19 -23.63
CA VAL A 296 -3.50 19.02 -23.11
C VAL A 296 -4.36 18.16 -22.18
N GLN A 297 -3.90 18.03 -20.93
CA GLN A 297 -4.69 17.43 -19.85
C GLN A 297 -5.96 18.28 -19.66
N SER A 298 -7.11 17.73 -20.05
CA SER A 298 -8.40 18.35 -19.72
C SER A 298 -8.71 18.02 -18.25
N SER A 299 -9.22 18.98 -17.48
CA SER A 299 -9.61 18.78 -16.07
C SER A 299 -10.62 17.65 -15.85
N ASN A 300 -11.38 17.26 -16.88
CA ASN A 300 -12.35 16.17 -16.85
C ASN A 300 -11.77 14.74 -16.90
N ASP A 301 -10.45 14.57 -17.12
CA ASP A 301 -9.85 13.23 -17.19
C ASP A 301 -9.42 12.69 -15.81
N HIS A 302 -9.40 13.53 -14.77
CA HIS A 302 -8.99 13.15 -13.41
C HIS A 302 -10.18 12.70 -12.55
N VAL A 303 -9.92 11.80 -11.60
CA VAL A 303 -10.91 11.39 -10.60
C VAL A 303 -11.24 12.59 -9.70
N GLY A 304 -12.50 13.03 -9.73
CA GLY A 304 -13.00 14.01 -8.77
C GLY A 304 -13.09 13.46 -7.35
N TYR A 305 -13.11 14.34 -6.35
CA TYR A 305 -13.11 13.96 -4.93
C TYR A 305 -14.24 13.00 -4.55
N GLU A 306 -15.48 13.24 -5.00
CA GLU A 306 -16.61 12.35 -4.68
C GLU A 306 -16.47 10.98 -5.35
N ASN A 307 -15.97 10.93 -6.59
CA ASN A 307 -15.67 9.65 -7.25
C ASN A 307 -14.61 8.87 -6.47
N PHE A 308 -13.60 9.55 -5.91
CA PHE A 308 -12.63 8.90 -5.02
C PHE A 308 -13.28 8.38 -3.74
N ARG A 309 -14.20 9.14 -3.11
CA ARG A 309 -14.95 8.67 -1.93
C ARG A 309 -15.77 7.39 -2.23
N HIS A 310 -16.39 7.30 -3.40
CA HIS A 310 -17.05 6.07 -3.86
C HIS A 310 -16.08 4.89 -4.02
N VAL A 311 -14.87 5.15 -4.53
CA VAL A 311 -13.83 4.12 -4.66
C VAL A 311 -13.36 3.64 -3.27
N CYS A 312 -13.15 4.56 -2.33
CA CYS A 312 -12.82 4.20 -0.95
C CYS A 312 -13.92 3.34 -0.31
N HIS A 313 -15.19 3.69 -0.55
CA HIS A 313 -16.34 2.92 -0.07
C HIS A 313 -16.30 1.49 -0.64
N LYS A 314 -16.08 1.34 -1.95
CA LYS A 314 -15.87 0.04 -2.61
C LYS A 314 -14.78 -0.77 -1.93
N TRP A 315 -13.62 -0.15 -1.65
CA TRP A 315 -12.50 -0.84 -1.00
C TRP A 315 -12.86 -1.34 0.40
N HIS A 316 -13.53 -0.52 1.22
CA HIS A 316 -14.00 -0.97 2.54
C HIS A 316 -14.95 -2.17 2.45
N TYR A 317 -15.87 -2.18 1.47
CA TYR A 317 -16.75 -3.34 1.23
C TYR A 317 -15.96 -4.58 0.76
N LYS A 318 -14.98 -4.42 -0.13
CA LYS A 318 -14.14 -5.52 -0.64
C LYS A 318 -13.29 -6.15 0.47
N ILE A 319 -12.66 -5.34 1.32
CA ILE A 319 -11.91 -5.81 2.49
C ILE A 319 -12.86 -6.57 3.43
N THR A 320 -14.05 -6.03 3.70
CA THR A 320 -15.05 -6.71 4.55
C THR A 320 -15.44 -8.07 3.98
N LYS A 321 -15.74 -8.14 2.68
CA LYS A 321 -16.06 -9.41 2.01
C LYS A 321 -14.92 -10.43 2.11
N ALA A 322 -13.69 -10.00 1.87
CA ALA A 322 -12.51 -10.86 1.99
C ALA A 322 -12.36 -11.42 3.40
N MET A 323 -12.45 -10.56 4.43
CA MET A 323 -12.34 -10.98 5.83
C MET A 323 -13.49 -11.90 6.25
N MET A 324 -14.72 -11.65 5.79
CA MET A 324 -15.86 -12.55 6.05
C MET A 324 -15.61 -13.95 5.50
N VAL A 325 -15.16 -14.08 4.24
CA VAL A 325 -14.86 -15.39 3.63
C VAL A 325 -13.79 -16.13 4.42
N CYS A 326 -12.71 -15.46 4.81
CA CYS A 326 -11.63 -16.12 5.54
C CYS A 326 -12.01 -16.47 7.00
N LEU A 327 -12.85 -15.66 7.67
CA LEU A 327 -13.40 -15.99 8.99
C LEU A 327 -14.49 -17.08 8.93
N GLU A 328 -15.13 -17.27 7.77
CA GLU A 328 -16.08 -18.36 7.49
C GLU A 328 -15.42 -19.68 7.14
N SER A 329 -14.14 -19.61 6.78
CA SER A 329 -13.37 -20.81 6.52
C SER A 329 -13.37 -21.68 7.78
N LYS A 330 -13.35 -23.00 7.59
CA LYS A 330 -13.08 -23.95 8.67
C LYS A 330 -11.58 -24.16 8.89
N ASP A 331 -10.78 -23.46 8.09
CA ASP A 331 -9.33 -23.57 8.08
C ASP A 331 -8.72 -22.71 9.18
N TYR A 332 -7.88 -23.33 10.00
CA TYR A 332 -7.27 -22.67 11.15
C TYR A 332 -6.42 -21.45 10.73
N VAL A 333 -5.59 -21.62 9.70
CA VAL A 333 -4.64 -20.60 9.27
C VAL A 333 -5.38 -19.39 8.70
N GLN A 334 -6.42 -19.61 7.90
CA GLN A 334 -7.23 -18.53 7.34
C GLN A 334 -7.97 -17.72 8.42
N ILE A 335 -8.60 -18.37 9.40
CA ILE A 335 -9.27 -17.67 10.51
C ILE A 335 -8.23 -16.85 11.28
N ARG A 336 -7.11 -17.49 11.65
CA ARG A 336 -6.05 -16.87 12.44
C ARG A 336 -5.43 -15.67 11.75
N ASN A 337 -5.02 -15.83 10.50
CA ASN A 337 -4.44 -14.76 9.69
C ASN A 337 -5.40 -13.58 9.52
N SER A 338 -6.69 -13.86 9.34
CA SER A 338 -7.72 -12.82 9.24
C SER A 338 -7.83 -12.01 10.53
N LEU A 339 -7.86 -12.67 11.69
CA LEU A 339 -7.88 -11.98 12.98
C LEU A 339 -6.61 -11.15 13.20
N ILE A 340 -5.43 -11.68 12.87
CA ILE A 340 -4.16 -10.96 12.96
C ILE A 340 -4.20 -9.69 12.09
N ILE A 341 -4.63 -9.80 10.83
CA ILE A 341 -4.70 -8.67 9.90
C ILE A 341 -5.73 -7.65 10.38
N LEU A 342 -6.92 -8.08 10.80
CA LEU A 342 -7.97 -7.23 11.34
C LEU A 342 -7.48 -6.41 12.54
N ILE A 343 -6.75 -7.03 13.47
CA ILE A 343 -6.13 -6.33 14.61
C ILE A 343 -5.14 -5.26 14.13
N LYS A 344 -4.34 -5.52 13.09
CA LYS A 344 -3.36 -4.55 12.58
C LYS A 344 -3.97 -3.36 11.86
N ILE A 345 -5.03 -3.59 11.08
CA ILE A 345 -5.68 -2.52 10.31
C ILE A 345 -6.76 -1.78 11.11
N VAL A 346 -7.00 -2.19 12.37
CA VAL A 346 -8.13 -1.74 13.18
C VAL A 346 -8.21 -0.23 13.35
N ASN A 347 -7.11 0.52 13.20
CA ASN A 347 -7.11 1.99 13.34
C ASN A 347 -7.66 2.74 12.12
N HIS A 348 -7.67 2.09 10.95
CA HIS A 348 -8.13 2.68 9.70
C HIS A 348 -9.26 1.87 9.04
N PHE A 349 -9.59 0.71 9.59
CA PHE A 349 -10.64 -0.16 9.10
C PHE A 349 -11.31 -0.94 10.26
N PRO A 350 -12.63 -1.17 10.23
CA PRO A 350 -13.62 -0.52 9.36
C PRO A 350 -13.86 0.95 9.77
N VAL A 351 -14.45 1.72 8.85
CA VAL A 351 -14.87 3.11 9.08
C VAL A 351 -16.39 3.25 9.04
N LEU A 352 -17.09 2.40 8.27
CA LEU A 352 -18.54 2.40 8.16
C LEU A 352 -19.18 1.56 9.27
N ALA A 353 -20.16 2.14 9.96
CA ALA A 353 -20.86 1.46 11.07
C ALA A 353 -21.50 0.14 10.62
N LYS A 354 -22.15 0.13 9.44
CA LYS A 354 -22.76 -1.07 8.85
C LYS A 354 -21.75 -2.22 8.68
N LEU A 355 -20.56 -1.90 8.15
CA LEU A 355 -19.50 -2.90 7.95
C LEU A 355 -18.88 -3.35 9.26
N ALA A 356 -18.70 -2.43 10.22
CA ALA A 356 -18.24 -2.76 11.55
C ALA A 356 -19.15 -3.78 12.24
N THR A 357 -20.47 -3.60 12.18
CA THR A 357 -21.43 -4.55 12.74
C THR A 357 -21.38 -5.92 12.05
N LEU A 358 -21.16 -5.98 10.72
CA LEU A 358 -21.03 -7.25 10.00
C LEU A 358 -19.80 -8.03 10.47
N ILE A 359 -18.65 -7.36 10.58
CA ILE A 359 -17.41 -7.98 11.05
C ILE A 359 -17.54 -8.36 12.52
N GLU A 360 -18.11 -7.49 13.37
CA GLU A 360 -18.32 -7.76 14.80
C GLU A 360 -19.14 -9.04 15.00
N LYS A 361 -20.31 -9.15 14.35
CA LYS A 361 -21.14 -10.36 14.42
C LYS A 361 -20.35 -11.61 14.01
N LYS A 362 -19.47 -11.47 13.04
CA LYS A 362 -18.71 -12.59 12.52
C LYS A 362 -17.58 -13.03 13.45
N VAL A 363 -16.82 -12.07 13.98
CA VAL A 363 -15.76 -12.34 14.94
C VAL A 363 -16.35 -12.84 16.26
N GLU A 364 -17.52 -12.34 16.68
CA GLU A 364 -18.25 -12.84 17.84
C GLU A 364 -18.62 -14.32 17.67
N LYS A 365 -19.10 -14.70 16.48
CA LYS A 365 -19.37 -16.11 16.17
C LYS A 365 -18.10 -16.96 16.26
N VAL A 366 -16.99 -16.51 15.68
CA VAL A 366 -15.69 -17.20 15.80
C VAL A 366 -15.26 -17.32 17.26
N ARG A 367 -15.47 -16.27 18.06
CA ARG A 367 -15.15 -16.28 19.50
C ARG A 367 -15.93 -17.38 20.22
N GLU A 368 -17.24 -17.46 20.05
CA GLU A 368 -18.05 -18.48 20.71
C GLU A 368 -17.76 -19.89 20.18
N ASP A 369 -17.61 -20.05 18.85
CA ASP A 369 -17.36 -21.35 18.22
C ASP A 369 -16.01 -21.97 18.63
N GLU A 370 -15.01 -21.14 18.93
CA GLU A 370 -13.63 -21.55 19.24
C GLU A 370 -13.31 -21.53 20.75
N LYS A 371 -14.21 -21.04 21.60
CA LYS A 371 -14.02 -20.87 23.05
C LYS A 371 -13.48 -22.11 23.75
N ASP A 372 -14.04 -23.27 23.46
CA ASP A 372 -13.67 -24.54 24.07
C ASP A 372 -12.82 -25.43 23.15
N LYS A 373 -12.36 -24.90 22.00
CA LYS A 373 -11.59 -25.65 20.99
C LYS A 373 -10.18 -25.13 20.83
N ARG A 374 -10.03 -23.83 20.55
CA ARG A 374 -8.77 -23.20 20.15
C ARG A 374 -8.61 -21.87 20.88
N GLN A 375 -7.97 -21.94 22.04
CA GLN A 375 -7.82 -20.82 22.97
C GLN A 375 -7.13 -19.60 22.36
N ASP A 376 -6.21 -19.83 21.42
CA ASP A 376 -5.48 -18.79 20.72
C ASP A 376 -6.40 -17.96 19.79
N LEU A 377 -7.28 -18.62 19.04
CA LEU A 377 -8.29 -17.94 18.19
C LEU A 377 -9.31 -17.20 19.04
N TYR A 378 -9.77 -17.82 20.13
CA TYR A 378 -10.65 -17.17 21.11
C TYR A 378 -10.03 -15.87 21.64
N THR A 379 -8.75 -15.92 21.99
CA THR A 379 -8.02 -14.75 22.52
C THR A 379 -7.90 -13.64 21.47
N LEU A 380 -7.56 -13.98 20.23
CA LEU A 380 -7.47 -13.02 19.13
C LEU A 380 -8.83 -12.39 18.81
N ALA A 381 -9.89 -13.19 18.73
CA ALA A 381 -11.25 -12.71 18.49
C ALA A 381 -11.73 -11.79 19.62
N THR A 382 -11.49 -12.18 20.87
CA THR A 382 -11.81 -11.36 22.05
C THR A 382 -11.08 -10.02 22.01
N SER A 383 -9.78 -10.04 21.71
CA SER A 383 -8.96 -8.83 21.58
C SER A 383 -9.51 -7.90 20.49
N TYR A 384 -9.83 -8.44 19.31
CA TYR A 384 -10.39 -7.64 18.21
C TYR A 384 -11.74 -7.02 18.56
N CYS A 385 -12.67 -7.78 19.18
CA CYS A 385 -13.95 -7.23 19.63
C CYS A 385 -13.76 -6.05 20.59
N GLY A 386 -12.80 -6.13 21.52
CA GLY A 386 -12.47 -5.04 22.43
C GLY A 386 -11.95 -3.80 21.71
N LEU A 387 -11.02 -3.98 20.76
CA LEU A 387 -10.46 -2.90 19.94
C LEU A 387 -11.54 -2.22 19.08
N LEU A 388 -12.43 -3.01 18.48
CA LEU A 388 -13.51 -2.50 17.63
C LEU A 388 -14.50 -1.64 18.43
N LYS A 389 -14.90 -2.10 19.62
CA LYS A 389 -15.79 -1.33 20.53
C LYS A 389 -15.16 -0.01 20.95
N GLY A 390 -13.85 0.00 21.22
CA GLY A 390 -13.10 1.23 21.54
C GLY A 390 -13.12 2.28 20.42
N ARG A 391 -13.42 1.88 19.18
CA ARG A 391 -13.51 2.78 18.01
C ARG A 391 -14.93 3.11 17.58
N ALA A 392 -15.96 2.62 18.27
CA ALA A 392 -17.35 2.78 17.84
C ALA A 392 -17.78 4.25 17.61
N SER A 393 -17.23 5.19 18.38
CA SER A 393 -17.50 6.63 18.24
C SER A 393 -16.96 7.26 16.95
N GLN A 394 -16.03 6.60 16.26
CA GLN A 394 -15.40 7.08 15.04
C GLN A 394 -16.10 6.58 13.77
N PHE A 395 -17.12 5.73 13.90
CA PHE A 395 -17.79 5.15 12.74
C PHE A 395 -18.73 6.14 12.06
N LEU A 396 -18.72 6.09 10.73
CA LEU A 396 -19.51 6.96 9.85
C LEU A 396 -20.69 6.19 9.27
N LYS A 397 -21.76 6.92 8.94
CA LYS A 397 -22.85 6.42 8.09
C LYS A 397 -22.43 6.48 6.62
N ASP A 398 -23.07 5.69 5.76
CA ASP A 398 -22.79 5.72 4.30
C ASP A 398 -22.96 7.13 3.71
N SER A 399 -24.01 7.86 4.12
CA SER A 399 -24.27 9.25 3.69
C SER A 399 -23.15 10.24 4.07
N ASP A 400 -22.50 10.00 5.21
CA ASP A 400 -21.43 10.86 5.73
C ASP A 400 -20.09 10.48 5.09
N PHE A 401 -19.97 9.25 4.59
CA PHE A 401 -18.76 8.72 3.97
C PHE A 401 -18.62 9.07 2.50
N HIS A 402 -19.71 9.09 1.74
CA HIS A 402 -19.76 9.55 0.34
C HIS A 402 -21.17 10.05 0.00
N GLN A 403 -21.30 10.85 -1.07
CA GLN A 403 -22.63 11.23 -1.55
C GLN A 403 -23.38 10.00 -2.06
N VAL A 404 -24.54 9.67 -1.49
CA VAL A 404 -25.39 8.58 -1.98
C VAL A 404 -26.26 9.15 -3.09
N THR A 405 -26.06 8.73 -4.34
CA THR A 405 -26.92 9.17 -5.44
C THR A 405 -28.29 8.51 -5.27
N GLU A 406 -29.33 9.30 -4.98
CA GLU A 406 -30.71 8.85 -4.89
C GLU A 406 -31.27 8.47 -6.28
N LYS A 407 -30.75 7.40 -6.89
CA LYS A 407 -31.41 6.78 -8.05
C LYS A 407 -32.30 5.59 -7.68
N VAL A 408 -32.30 5.19 -6.41
CA VAL A 408 -33.08 4.04 -5.91
C VAL A 408 -34.36 4.45 -5.16
N SER A 409 -34.46 5.71 -4.69
CA SER A 409 -35.61 6.19 -3.91
C SER A 409 -36.84 6.59 -4.75
N GLN A 410 -36.68 6.84 -6.06
CA GLN A 410 -37.80 7.21 -6.94
C GLN A 410 -38.58 6.01 -7.49
N VAL A 411 -38.03 4.80 -7.45
CA VAL A 411 -38.75 3.59 -7.92
C VAL A 411 -39.75 3.08 -6.87
N LYS A 412 -39.49 3.28 -5.56
CA LYS A 412 -40.46 2.91 -4.51
C LYS A 412 -41.68 3.84 -4.47
N ASN A 413 -41.51 5.14 -4.73
CA ASN A 413 -42.63 6.10 -4.73
C ASN A 413 -43.52 6.05 -5.97
N ILE A 414 -43.13 5.32 -7.03
CA ILE A 414 -43.97 5.12 -8.24
C ILE A 414 -44.79 3.82 -8.14
N VAL A 415 -44.40 2.87 -7.30
CA VAL A 415 -45.12 1.59 -7.12
C VAL A 415 -46.26 1.72 -6.10
N ASP A 416 -46.13 2.59 -5.10
CA ASP A 416 -47.20 2.82 -4.10
C ASP A 416 -48.33 3.76 -4.57
N ASN A 417 -48.15 4.48 -5.69
CA ASN A 417 -49.15 5.41 -6.25
C ASN A 417 -49.96 4.85 -7.43
N LYS A 418 -49.89 3.54 -7.69
CA LYS A 418 -50.65 2.86 -8.76
C LYS A 418 -51.66 1.80 -8.28
N SER A 419 -51.94 1.75 -6.98
CA SER A 419 -52.90 0.81 -6.35
C SER A 419 -54.27 1.39 -6.04
N GLU A 420 -54.65 2.52 -6.65
CA GLU A 420 -56.04 2.98 -6.72
C GLU A 420 -56.38 3.32 -8.17
N VAL A 421 -57.60 2.96 -8.62
CA VAL A 421 -58.13 3.03 -10.00
C VAL A 421 -57.66 1.83 -10.85
N THR A 422 -58.38 0.71 -10.95
CA THR A 422 -59.69 0.62 -11.60
C THR A 422 -60.30 -0.78 -11.36
N LYS A 423 -61.54 -0.85 -10.86
CA LYS A 423 -62.43 -2.02 -10.98
C LYS A 423 -63.19 -1.89 -12.31
N ASN A 424 -63.13 -2.90 -13.18
CA ASN A 424 -64.31 -3.56 -13.76
C ASN A 424 -64.00 -4.60 -14.86
N ASN A 425 -64.68 -5.75 -14.71
CA ASN A 425 -65.16 -6.73 -15.69
C ASN A 425 -64.16 -7.53 -16.55
N GLN A 426 -64.03 -8.84 -16.28
CA GLN A 426 -64.74 -9.98 -16.92
C GLN A 426 -64.31 -10.15 -18.40
N SER A 427 -63.82 -11.28 -18.93
CA SER A 427 -64.27 -12.68 -18.80
C SER A 427 -63.33 -13.60 -19.62
N ILE A 428 -63.23 -14.91 -19.25
CA ILE A 428 -63.10 -16.10 -20.15
C ILE A 428 -61.70 -16.25 -20.85
N LYS A 429 -60.94 -17.37 -20.86
CA LYS A 429 -61.15 -18.82 -20.73
C LYS A 429 -59.82 -19.54 -20.42
N LYS A 430 -59.94 -20.73 -19.82
CA LYS A 430 -58.92 -21.76 -19.51
C LYS A 430 -58.07 -22.24 -20.70
N LYS A 431 -56.84 -22.70 -20.43
CA LYS A 431 -56.40 -24.09 -20.67
C LYS A 431 -55.10 -24.44 -19.91
N GLU A 432 -55.18 -25.56 -19.20
CA GLU A 432 -54.10 -26.41 -18.69
C GLU A 432 -53.15 -26.80 -19.86
N ASP A 433 -51.89 -27.20 -19.72
CA ASP A 433 -51.42 -28.29 -18.84
C ASP A 433 -49.88 -28.47 -18.94
N GLN A 434 -49.33 -29.17 -17.93
CA GLN A 434 -48.15 -30.07 -17.95
C GLN A 434 -46.69 -29.57 -17.87
N VAL A 435 -46.08 -29.95 -16.74
CA VAL A 435 -44.65 -30.20 -16.48
C VAL A 435 -44.31 -31.62 -16.98
N PRO A 436 -43.07 -31.87 -17.45
CA PRO A 436 -42.28 -32.92 -16.80
C PRO A 436 -40.78 -32.63 -16.63
N GLU A 437 -40.18 -33.43 -15.76
CA GLU A 437 -38.85 -33.44 -15.16
C GLU A 437 -37.62 -33.57 -16.09
N ALA A 438 -36.55 -32.91 -15.62
CA ALA A 438 -35.14 -33.32 -15.50
C ALA A 438 -34.49 -34.28 -16.53
N LYS A 439 -33.46 -33.75 -17.22
CA LYS A 439 -32.17 -34.45 -17.50
C LYS A 439 -31.02 -33.44 -17.59
N THR A 440 -29.96 -33.65 -16.81
CA THR A 440 -28.62 -33.06 -17.00
C THR A 440 -27.93 -33.74 -18.19
N PRO A 441 -27.19 -32.97 -19.03
CA PRO A 441 -25.79 -33.32 -19.31
C PRO A 441 -24.90 -32.05 -19.58
N PRO A 442 -23.64 -32.20 -20.02
CA PRO A 442 -22.41 -31.97 -19.25
C PRO A 442 -21.79 -30.56 -19.42
N LEU A 443 -20.81 -30.27 -18.55
CA LEU A 443 -19.96 -29.07 -18.57
C LEU A 443 -19.33 -28.78 -19.95
N PRO A 444 -19.40 -27.52 -20.45
CA PRO A 444 -18.50 -27.04 -21.48
C PRO A 444 -17.35 -26.21 -20.90
N VAL A 445 -16.17 -26.62 -21.35
CA VAL A 445 -14.87 -25.96 -21.48
C VAL A 445 -14.88 -24.43 -21.36
N VAL A 446 -13.96 -23.93 -20.54
CA VAL A 446 -13.61 -22.51 -20.34
C VAL A 446 -13.16 -21.89 -21.66
N ASN A 447 -13.97 -20.98 -22.19
CA ASN A 447 -13.53 -19.98 -23.16
C ASN A 447 -13.52 -18.60 -22.49
N ALA A 448 -12.33 -18.02 -22.43
CA ALA A 448 -12.09 -16.66 -22.01
C ALA A 448 -12.85 -15.67 -22.91
N ILE A 449 -13.62 -14.76 -22.31
CA ILE A 449 -14.18 -13.61 -23.00
C ILE A 449 -13.84 -12.35 -22.21
N ASN A 450 -12.96 -11.56 -22.83
CA ASN A 450 -12.76 -10.14 -22.56
C ASN A 450 -14.03 -9.35 -22.91
N GLY A 451 -14.36 -8.38 -22.06
CA GLY A 451 -15.26 -7.29 -22.43
C GLY A 451 -16.17 -6.89 -21.28
N THR A 452 -15.87 -5.77 -20.62
CA THR A 452 -16.91 -5.09 -19.83
C THR A 452 -16.73 -3.59 -19.89
N SER A 453 -17.69 -2.99 -20.61
CA SER A 453 -18.03 -1.58 -20.70
C SER A 453 -18.49 -1.04 -19.33
N VAL A 454 -18.34 0.26 -19.13
CA VAL A 454 -18.62 1.03 -17.90
C VAL A 454 -20.13 1.27 -17.70
N THR A 455 -20.98 0.26 -17.90
CA THR A 455 -22.45 0.42 -17.81
C THR A 455 -23.19 -0.63 -16.97
N GLU A 456 -22.50 -1.30 -16.05
CA GLU A 456 -23.15 -2.08 -14.98
C GLU A 456 -22.58 -1.68 -13.61
N TRP A 457 -23.16 -0.64 -13.02
CA TRP A 457 -22.89 -0.18 -11.65
C TRP A 457 -24.11 -0.33 -10.73
N VAL A 458 -25.03 -1.25 -11.07
CA VAL A 458 -26.17 -1.62 -10.20
C VAL A 458 -26.43 -3.11 -10.36
N GLU A 459 -25.67 -3.95 -9.64
CA GLU A 459 -26.11 -5.31 -9.25
C GLU A 459 -25.11 -5.95 -8.25
N ALA A 460 -24.88 -5.24 -7.13
CA ALA A 460 -24.20 -5.80 -5.95
C ALA A 460 -25.03 -5.58 -4.67
N GLU A 461 -26.35 -5.52 -4.81
CA GLU A 461 -27.34 -5.50 -3.70
C GLU A 461 -28.46 -6.54 -3.88
N LYS A 462 -28.16 -7.66 -4.52
CA LYS A 462 -28.88 -8.93 -4.30
C LYS A 462 -27.87 -9.94 -3.81
#